data_AF-A0A5N4CCU2-F1
#
_entry.id   AF-A0A5N4CCU2-F1
#
_cell.length_a   1.000
_cell.length_b   1.000
_cell.length_c   1.000
_cell.angle_alpha   90.00
_cell.angle_beta   90.00
_cell.angle_gamma   90.00
#
_symmetry.space_group_name_H-M   'P 1'
#
loop_
_entity.id
_entity.type
_entity.pdbx_description
1 polymer ?
#
loop_
_entity_poly.entity_id
_entity_poly.type
_entity_poly.pdbx_seq_one_letter_code
_entity_poly.pdbx_strand_id
1 'polypeptide(L)'
;MRLASCNKSCGTKPDGSIFVSEGSMVNLRLYGQRLGSISSNLISFTEVDNAETIHNSTNCPELTKDLVVQQLVNVSRGDTSGILVVLTKFLRRSENKKLYALCTRAGVDGPWQRWAEKDSLLFMVEDKKFLPLWLHIVLVMVLLVLSGIFSGLNLGLMALDPVELRIVQNCGTQKERRYARKIEPIRRKGNYLLCSLLLGNVLVNTSLTILLDNLIGSGIMAVASSTINIVIFGEIVPQALCSRHGLAVGANTIILTKLFMLLTFPLSFPISKLLDFFLGQEIRTVYNREKLMEMLKVTEPYNDLVKEELNMIQGALELRTKTVEDIMTQLQDCFMIRSDAILDFNTMSEIMESGYTRIPVYEDEQSNIVDILYVKDLAFVDPDDCTPLKTITRFYNHPVHFVFHDTKLDAMLEEFKKGKARRSSPLHSLWHRLYPWLFCVR
;
A
#
# COMPACT_ATOMS: atom_id res chain seq x y z
N MET A 1 4.62 60.06 -9.93
CA MET A 1 4.15 59.45 -8.65
C MET A 1 4.92 58.14 -8.46
N ARG A 2 5.18 57.69 -7.23
CA ARG A 2 5.87 56.40 -6.98
C ARG A 2 5.19 55.61 -5.88
N LEU A 3 5.20 54.29 -5.97
CA LEU A 3 4.67 53.41 -4.93
C LEU A 3 5.63 53.39 -3.73
N ALA A 4 5.13 53.68 -2.52
CA ALA A 4 5.93 53.61 -1.30
C ALA A 4 5.69 52.29 -0.54
N SER A 5 4.44 51.96 -0.26
CA SER A 5 4.05 50.69 0.36
C SER A 5 2.55 50.42 0.16
N CYS A 6 2.13 49.19 0.42
CA CYS A 6 0.72 48.80 0.42
C CYS A 6 0.52 47.64 1.40
N ASN A 7 -0.73 47.41 1.80
CA ASN A 7 -1.08 46.32 2.71
C ASN A 7 -1.40 44.98 2.01
N LYS A 8 -1.64 45.00 0.69
CA LYS A 8 -1.95 43.81 -0.12
C LYS A 8 -0.91 43.65 -1.25
N SER A 9 -1.18 42.83 -2.26
CA SER A 9 -0.36 42.77 -3.47
C SER A 9 -0.38 44.10 -4.23
N CYS A 10 0.78 44.72 -4.37
CA CYS A 10 1.02 45.88 -5.22
C CYS A 10 2.45 45.86 -5.76
N GLY A 11 2.71 46.61 -6.81
CA GLY A 11 4.05 46.74 -7.37
C GLY A 11 4.12 47.79 -8.47
N THR A 12 5.32 48.03 -8.97
CA THR A 12 5.54 48.89 -10.14
C THR A 12 5.95 47.99 -11.30
N LYS A 13 5.26 48.09 -12.43
CA LYS A 13 5.60 47.38 -13.66
C LYS A 13 6.85 48.00 -14.30
N PRO A 14 7.57 47.27 -15.17
CA PRO A 14 8.74 47.79 -15.90
C PRO A 14 8.42 48.99 -16.80
N ASP A 15 7.14 49.21 -17.12
CA ASP A 15 6.64 50.36 -17.89
C ASP A 15 6.43 51.64 -17.05
N GLY A 16 6.74 51.61 -15.75
CA GLY A 16 6.60 52.74 -14.81
C GLY A 16 5.23 52.83 -14.13
N SER A 17 4.26 52.02 -14.56
CA SER A 17 2.91 52.05 -14.00
C SER A 17 2.78 51.28 -12.68
N ILE A 18 1.91 51.76 -11.79
CA ILE A 18 1.71 51.15 -10.47
C ILE A 18 0.50 50.23 -10.54
N PHE A 19 0.63 48.98 -10.12
CA PHE A 19 -0.50 48.07 -9.97
C PHE A 19 -0.83 47.84 -8.50
N VAL A 20 -2.12 47.73 -8.21
CA VAL A 20 -2.67 47.66 -6.86
C VAL A 20 -3.87 46.73 -6.85
N SER A 21 -3.96 45.88 -5.84
CA SER A 21 -5.15 45.05 -5.62
C SER A 21 -6.27 45.81 -4.93
N GLU A 22 -7.52 45.50 -5.28
CA GLU A 22 -8.71 46.13 -4.69
C GLU A 22 -8.81 45.96 -3.15
N GLY A 23 -9.51 46.87 -2.50
CA GLY A 23 -9.70 46.84 -1.04
C GLY A 23 -8.40 47.02 -0.24
N SER A 24 -7.34 47.53 -0.87
CA SER A 24 -6.04 47.82 -0.26
C SER A 24 -5.90 49.29 0.11
N MET A 25 -5.14 49.52 1.19
CA MET A 25 -4.57 50.83 1.50
C MET A 25 -3.20 50.93 0.84
N VAL A 26 -3.02 51.97 0.02
CA VAL A 26 -1.82 52.22 -0.75
C VAL A 26 -1.22 53.55 -0.33
N ASN A 27 0.08 53.53 -0.07
CA ASN A 27 0.87 54.71 0.20
C ASN A 27 1.63 55.07 -1.08
N LEU A 28 1.25 56.18 -1.70
CA LEU A 28 1.86 56.69 -2.92
C LEU A 28 2.72 57.90 -2.58
N ARG A 29 4.01 57.84 -2.87
CA ARG A 29 4.90 59.00 -2.75
C ARG A 29 4.71 59.93 -3.94
N LEU A 30 4.34 61.16 -3.65
CA LEU A 30 4.24 62.26 -4.61
C LEU A 30 5.47 63.15 -4.48
N TYR A 31 5.88 63.72 -5.61
CA TYR A 31 6.97 64.69 -5.73
C TYR A 31 6.42 65.94 -6.41
N GLY A 32 6.81 67.12 -5.93
CA GLY A 32 6.39 68.40 -6.50
C GLY A 32 6.97 69.56 -5.70
N GLN A 33 6.46 70.77 -5.86
CA GLN A 33 6.87 71.93 -5.08
C GLN A 33 5.67 72.45 -4.27
N ARG A 34 5.90 72.85 -3.01
CA ARG A 34 4.86 73.34 -2.07
C ARG A 34 3.76 72.31 -1.74
N LEU A 35 4.14 71.04 -1.53
CA LEU A 35 3.18 70.00 -1.10
C LEU A 35 2.61 70.25 0.30
N GLY A 36 3.29 71.01 1.16
CA GLY A 36 2.85 71.30 2.53
C GLY A 36 1.54 72.09 2.62
N SER A 37 1.16 72.85 1.58
CA SER A 37 -0.09 73.62 1.55
C SER A 37 -1.23 72.92 0.79
N ILE A 38 -1.00 71.71 0.28
CA ILE A 38 -1.98 70.97 -0.52
C ILE A 38 -2.82 70.10 0.42
N SER A 39 -4.10 70.45 0.61
CA SER A 39 -5.09 69.57 1.23
C SER A 39 -5.31 68.32 0.37
N SER A 40 -5.57 67.17 1.01
CA SER A 40 -5.96 65.92 0.32
C SER A 40 -7.13 66.09 -0.65
N ASN A 41 -7.96 67.13 -0.43
CA ASN A 41 -9.08 67.50 -1.30
C ASN A 41 -8.67 68.06 -2.67
N LEU A 42 -7.39 68.34 -2.92
CA LEU A 42 -6.88 68.87 -4.20
C LEU A 42 -6.33 67.76 -5.12
N ILE A 43 -6.33 66.51 -4.66
CA ILE A 43 -5.83 65.34 -5.39
C ILE A 43 -6.97 64.34 -5.52
N SER A 44 -7.16 63.81 -6.71
CA SER A 44 -8.15 62.76 -6.98
C SER A 44 -7.72 61.92 -8.18
N PHE A 45 -8.54 60.95 -8.55
CA PHE A 45 -8.29 60.06 -9.66
C PHE A 45 -9.49 60.09 -10.63
N THR A 46 -9.20 59.89 -11.91
CA THR A 46 -10.21 59.68 -12.96
C THR A 46 -10.01 58.30 -13.56
N GLU A 47 -11.11 57.66 -13.96
CA GLU A 47 -11.06 56.42 -14.73
C GLU A 47 -10.62 56.73 -16.18
N VAL A 48 -9.84 55.82 -16.78
CA VAL A 48 -9.34 55.95 -18.14
C VAL A 48 -9.49 54.61 -18.86
N ASP A 49 -10.12 54.61 -20.02
CA ASP A 49 -10.38 53.38 -20.78
C ASP A 49 -9.11 52.75 -21.35
N ASN A 50 -8.17 53.57 -21.85
CA ASN A 50 -6.91 53.09 -22.44
C ASN A 50 -5.73 54.07 -22.22
N ALA A 51 -4.52 53.51 -22.19
CA ALA A 51 -3.28 54.29 -22.09
C ALA A 51 -2.99 55.18 -23.32
N GLU A 52 -3.65 54.94 -24.45
CA GLU A 52 -3.47 55.70 -25.70
C GLU A 52 -4.36 56.96 -25.77
N THR A 53 -5.52 56.94 -25.11
CA THR A 53 -6.41 58.11 -24.94
C THR A 53 -5.81 59.21 -24.07
N ILE A 54 -4.61 58.99 -23.52
CA ILE A 54 -3.92 59.85 -22.59
C ILE A 54 -3.47 61.19 -23.22
N HIS A 55 -3.27 61.27 -24.53
CA HIS A 55 -2.73 62.49 -25.16
C HIS A 55 -3.78 63.51 -25.64
N ASN A 56 -5.07 63.15 -25.68
CA ASN A 56 -6.09 63.97 -26.38
C ASN A 56 -6.89 64.93 -25.49
N SER A 57 -6.88 64.78 -24.16
CA SER A 57 -7.64 65.64 -23.26
C SER A 57 -6.95 65.79 -21.90
N THR A 58 -6.65 67.03 -21.48
CA THR A 58 -6.00 67.35 -20.20
C THR A 58 -6.99 67.58 -19.06
N ASN A 59 -8.29 67.56 -19.33
CA ASN A 59 -9.33 67.78 -18.35
C ASN A 59 -9.71 66.47 -17.64
N CYS A 60 -10.08 66.54 -16.36
CA CYS A 60 -10.69 65.42 -15.63
C CYS A 60 -12.21 65.63 -15.55
N PRO A 61 -13.01 65.02 -16.44
CA PRO A 61 -14.45 65.27 -16.51
C PRO A 61 -15.24 64.57 -15.39
N GLU A 62 -14.82 63.38 -14.96
CA GLU A 62 -15.52 62.59 -13.94
C GLU A 62 -14.54 61.99 -12.92
N LEU A 63 -14.69 62.41 -11.66
CA LEU A 63 -13.84 61.94 -10.56
C LEU A 63 -14.33 60.58 -10.09
N THR A 64 -13.44 59.58 -10.02
CA THR A 64 -13.84 58.25 -9.57
C THR A 64 -14.13 58.22 -8.06
N LYS A 65 -15.10 57.39 -7.67
CA LYS A 65 -15.41 57.07 -6.26
C LYS A 65 -14.73 55.78 -5.78
N ASP A 66 -14.01 55.12 -6.68
CA ASP A 66 -13.37 53.82 -6.46
C ASP A 66 -12.00 53.96 -5.78
N LEU A 67 -11.37 55.14 -5.92
CA LEU A 67 -10.12 55.53 -5.24
C LEU A 67 -10.41 56.70 -4.29
N VAL A 68 -10.41 56.43 -2.99
CA VAL A 68 -10.64 57.46 -1.97
C VAL A 68 -9.30 57.93 -1.42
N VAL A 69 -8.96 59.19 -1.67
CA VAL A 69 -7.80 59.85 -1.06
C VAL A 69 -8.15 60.20 0.39
N GLN A 70 -7.42 59.64 1.36
CA GLN A 70 -7.67 59.90 2.77
C GLN A 70 -6.91 61.15 3.24
N GLN A 71 -5.57 61.09 3.19
CA GLN A 71 -4.71 62.13 3.73
C GLN A 71 -3.34 62.14 3.05
N LEU A 72 -2.69 63.30 3.09
CA LEU A 72 -1.30 63.49 2.71
C LEU A 72 -0.45 63.57 3.99
N VAL A 73 0.47 62.63 4.17
CA VAL A 73 1.25 62.41 5.40
C VAL A 73 2.75 62.49 5.09
N ASN A 74 3.58 62.81 6.09
CA ASN A 74 5.04 62.85 5.98
C ASN A 74 5.56 63.72 4.83
N VAL A 75 5.15 64.98 4.80
CA VAL A 75 5.71 65.97 3.88
C VAL A 75 7.16 66.27 4.30
N SER A 76 8.10 66.20 3.36
CA SER A 76 9.51 66.50 3.62
C SER A 76 9.69 67.96 4.06
N ARG A 77 10.72 68.27 4.87
CA ARG A 77 10.99 69.63 5.39
C ARG A 77 11.17 70.73 4.32
N GLY A 78 11.31 70.36 3.04
CA GLY A 78 11.36 71.27 1.90
C GLY A 78 10.08 71.32 1.06
N ASP A 79 8.98 70.71 1.51
CA ASP A 79 7.70 70.59 0.79
C ASP A 79 7.81 69.98 -0.62
N THR A 80 8.84 69.16 -0.83
CA THR A 80 9.17 68.59 -2.13
C THR A 80 8.61 67.19 -2.37
N SER A 81 8.25 66.49 -1.29
CA SER A 81 7.71 65.13 -1.36
C SER A 81 6.74 64.86 -0.21
N GLY A 82 5.72 64.05 -0.45
CA GLY A 82 4.75 63.63 0.56
C GLY A 82 4.17 62.25 0.26
N ILE A 83 3.60 61.58 1.26
CA ILE A 83 2.99 60.26 1.13
C ILE A 83 1.46 60.42 1.11
N LEU A 84 0.85 60.13 -0.04
CA LEU A 84 -0.59 60.09 -0.22
C LEU A 84 -1.12 58.72 0.19
N VAL A 85 -2.03 58.69 1.16
CA VAL A 85 -2.73 57.47 1.57
C VAL A 85 -4.02 57.35 0.77
N VAL A 86 -4.13 56.32 -0.06
CA VAL A 86 -5.28 56.06 -0.94
C VAL A 86 -5.91 54.72 -0.56
N LEU A 87 -7.22 54.73 -0.31
CA LEU A 87 -8.03 53.55 -0.09
C LEU A 87 -8.71 53.15 -1.40
N THR A 88 -8.39 51.96 -1.88
CA THR A 88 -9.07 51.35 -3.04
C THR A 88 -10.35 50.65 -2.58
N LYS A 89 -11.47 50.91 -3.25
CA LYS A 89 -12.72 50.15 -3.05
C LYS A 89 -12.72 48.88 -3.92
N PHE A 90 -13.64 47.98 -3.62
CA PHE A 90 -13.86 46.76 -4.40
C PHE A 90 -14.44 47.10 -5.78
N LEU A 91 -13.92 46.46 -6.84
CA LEU A 91 -14.42 46.63 -8.20
C LEU A 91 -15.83 46.04 -8.32
N ARG A 92 -16.61 46.56 -9.28
CA ARG A 92 -17.87 45.93 -9.67
C ARG A 92 -17.57 44.57 -10.33
N ARG A 93 -18.44 43.60 -10.04
CA ARG A 93 -18.34 42.15 -10.35
C ARG A 93 -18.14 41.76 -11.83
N SER A 94 -17.96 42.71 -12.74
CA SER A 94 -17.85 42.50 -14.20
C SER A 94 -16.52 42.97 -14.78
N GLU A 95 -15.61 43.51 -13.97
CA GLU A 95 -14.40 44.19 -14.46
C GLU A 95 -13.14 43.67 -13.77
N ASN A 96 -12.30 42.96 -14.54
CA ASN A 96 -11.10 42.31 -14.02
C ASN A 96 -9.92 43.27 -13.80
N LYS A 97 -9.95 44.45 -14.43
CA LYS A 97 -8.91 45.47 -14.40
C LYS A 97 -9.52 46.84 -14.70
N LYS A 98 -9.10 47.87 -13.95
CA LYS A 98 -9.39 49.27 -14.24
C LYS A 98 -8.11 50.10 -14.23
N LEU A 99 -8.04 51.11 -15.09
CA LEU A 99 -6.93 52.04 -15.15
C LEU A 99 -7.40 53.41 -14.65
N TYR A 100 -6.59 54.00 -13.77
CA TYR A 100 -6.84 55.31 -13.19
C TYR A 100 -5.67 56.24 -13.44
N ALA A 101 -5.96 57.50 -13.74
CA ALA A 101 -4.97 58.56 -13.86
C ALA A 101 -5.09 59.55 -12.70
N LEU A 102 -3.95 60.10 -12.26
CA LEU A 102 -3.89 61.13 -11.23
C LEU A 102 -4.42 62.47 -11.76
N CYS A 103 -5.29 63.11 -11.01
CA CYS A 103 -5.83 64.45 -11.27
C CYS A 103 -5.50 65.38 -10.10
N THR A 104 -5.07 66.60 -10.42
CA THR A 104 -4.78 67.63 -9.42
C THR A 104 -5.43 68.95 -9.80
N ARG A 105 -5.80 69.75 -8.80
CA ARG A 105 -6.27 71.14 -9.00
C ARG A 105 -5.36 72.13 -8.28
N ALA A 106 -5.12 73.29 -8.88
CA ALA A 106 -4.24 74.32 -8.34
C ALA A 106 -4.84 75.11 -7.15
N GLY A 107 -6.17 75.12 -7.02
CA GLY A 107 -6.92 75.79 -5.95
C GLY A 107 -8.35 75.24 -5.85
N VAL A 108 -9.12 75.67 -4.85
CA VAL A 108 -10.47 75.13 -4.58
C VAL A 108 -11.42 75.33 -5.77
N ASP A 109 -11.29 76.43 -6.51
CA ASP A 109 -12.14 76.76 -7.66
C ASP A 109 -11.43 76.58 -9.02
N GLY A 110 -10.26 75.95 -9.04
CA GLY A 110 -9.49 75.70 -10.27
C GLY A 110 -9.98 74.46 -11.05
N PRO A 111 -9.78 74.41 -12.38
CA PRO A 111 -10.10 73.23 -13.17
C PRO A 111 -9.20 72.05 -12.78
N TRP A 112 -9.76 70.84 -12.85
CA TRP A 112 -8.99 69.61 -12.63
C TRP A 112 -8.13 69.29 -13.83
N GLN A 113 -6.82 69.20 -13.59
CA GLN A 113 -5.84 68.86 -14.61
C GLN A 113 -5.36 67.41 -14.43
N ARG A 114 -5.42 66.65 -15.51
CA ARG A 114 -4.98 65.26 -15.56
C ARG A 114 -3.49 65.17 -15.85
N TRP A 115 -2.80 64.30 -15.12
CA TRP A 115 -1.42 63.95 -15.43
C TRP A 115 -1.39 62.85 -16.50
N ALA A 116 -0.64 63.12 -17.58
CA ALA A 116 -0.57 62.25 -18.76
C ALA A 116 0.68 61.34 -18.76
N GLU A 117 1.51 61.39 -17.73
CA GLU A 117 2.72 60.57 -17.64
C GLU A 117 2.40 59.14 -17.20
N LYS A 118 3.13 58.17 -17.75
CA LYS A 118 2.98 56.75 -17.39
C LYS A 118 3.20 56.49 -15.90
N ASP A 119 4.09 57.26 -15.28
CA ASP A 119 4.40 57.25 -13.83
C ASP A 119 3.25 57.79 -12.95
N SER A 120 2.15 58.26 -13.54
CA SER A 120 0.96 58.75 -12.84
C SER A 120 -0.26 57.82 -12.96
N LEU A 121 -0.08 56.68 -13.63
CA LEU A 121 -1.12 55.69 -13.86
C LEU A 121 -1.15 54.62 -12.76
N LEU A 122 -2.36 54.30 -12.31
CA LEU A 122 -2.64 53.27 -11.33
C LEU A 122 -3.58 52.22 -11.93
N PHE A 123 -3.08 50.98 -12.01
CA PHE A 123 -3.84 49.81 -12.42
C PHE A 123 -4.45 49.13 -11.19
N MET A 124 -5.77 49.13 -11.09
CA MET A 124 -6.46 48.35 -10.07
C MET A 124 -6.82 46.97 -10.62
N VAL A 125 -6.44 45.93 -9.89
CA VAL A 125 -6.69 44.52 -10.24
C VAL A 125 -7.57 43.88 -9.17
N GLU A 126 -8.50 43.03 -9.62
CA GLU A 126 -9.38 42.27 -8.73
C GLU A 126 -8.59 41.26 -7.88
N ASP A 127 -8.89 41.21 -6.58
CA ASP A 127 -8.27 40.28 -5.62
C ASP A 127 -9.09 39.00 -5.61
N LYS A 128 -8.76 38.08 -6.52
CA LYS A 128 -9.55 36.88 -6.82
C LYS A 128 -9.75 35.98 -5.60
N LYS A 129 -10.81 36.19 -4.82
CA LYS A 129 -11.43 35.16 -3.96
C LYS A 129 -12.63 34.59 -4.70
N PHE A 130 -12.35 33.67 -5.63
CA PHE A 130 -13.33 33.14 -6.60
C PHE A 130 -14.41 32.22 -5.99
N LEU A 131 -14.35 31.88 -4.69
CA LEU A 131 -15.30 30.99 -4.04
C LEU A 131 -15.82 31.59 -2.73
N PRO A 132 -17.13 31.46 -2.45
CA PRO A 132 -17.67 31.90 -1.16
C PRO A 132 -17.09 31.00 -0.05
N LEU A 133 -16.77 31.59 1.10
CA LEU A 133 -16.00 30.92 2.17
C LEU A 133 -16.57 29.56 2.61
N TRP A 134 -17.90 29.43 2.66
CA TRP A 134 -18.59 28.18 2.98
C TRP A 134 -18.30 27.06 1.98
N LEU A 135 -18.29 27.35 0.68
CA LEU A 135 -17.98 26.39 -0.37
C LEU A 135 -16.51 25.97 -0.28
N HIS A 136 -15.62 26.91 0.01
CA HIS A 136 -14.20 26.62 0.19
C HIS A 136 -13.95 25.68 1.39
N ILE A 137 -14.62 25.90 2.52
CA ILE A 137 -14.55 25.01 3.70
C ILE A 137 -15.10 23.62 3.35
N VAL A 138 -16.25 23.54 2.68
CA VAL A 138 -16.82 22.26 2.25
C VAL A 138 -15.86 21.51 1.32
N LEU A 139 -15.25 22.21 0.36
CA LEU A 139 -14.28 21.63 -0.57
C LEU A 139 -13.04 21.08 0.15
N VAL A 140 -12.51 21.83 1.12
CA VAL A 140 -11.40 21.39 1.98
C VAL A 140 -11.76 20.12 2.76
N MET A 141 -12.94 20.06 3.37
CA MET A 141 -13.39 18.87 4.10
C MET A 141 -13.52 17.65 3.19
N VAL A 142 -14.06 17.83 1.97
CA VAL A 142 -14.19 16.74 0.99
C VAL A 142 -12.82 16.24 0.53
N LEU A 143 -11.89 17.14 0.22
CA LEU A 143 -10.52 16.79 -0.18
C LEU A 143 -9.76 16.07 0.94
N LEU A 144 -9.95 16.48 2.18
CA LEU A 144 -9.31 15.85 3.35
C LEU A 144 -9.82 14.41 3.56
N VAL A 145 -11.13 14.18 3.41
CA VAL A 145 -11.69 12.80 3.42
C VAL A 145 -11.16 11.98 2.25
N LEU A 146 -11.09 12.57 1.06
CA LEU A 146 -10.61 11.89 -0.14
C LEU A 146 -9.11 11.52 -0.03
N SER A 147 -8.29 12.40 0.53
CA SER A 147 -6.89 12.16 0.89
C SER A 147 -6.78 10.95 1.82
N GLY A 148 -7.58 10.95 2.90
CA GLY A 148 -7.69 9.84 3.83
C GLY A 148 -8.02 8.51 3.17
N ILE A 149 -8.98 8.51 2.28
CA ILE A 149 -9.38 7.30 1.55
C ILE A 149 -8.23 6.80 0.66
N PHE A 150 -7.52 7.66 -0.07
CA PHE A 150 -6.41 7.21 -0.92
C PHE A 150 -5.23 6.68 -0.12
N SER A 151 -4.81 7.42 0.90
CA SER A 151 -3.71 7.02 1.76
C SER A 151 -4.03 5.71 2.49
N GLY A 152 -5.24 5.60 3.04
CA GLY A 152 -5.72 4.41 3.71
C GLY A 152 -5.87 3.20 2.79
N LEU A 153 -6.42 3.38 1.58
CA LEU A 153 -6.55 2.30 0.60
C LEU A 153 -5.20 1.85 0.04
N ASN A 154 -4.22 2.74 -0.07
CA ASN A 154 -2.89 2.37 -0.51
C ASN A 154 -2.27 1.35 0.45
N LEU A 155 -2.25 1.65 1.76
CA LEU A 155 -1.78 0.70 2.76
C LEU A 155 -2.70 -0.53 2.85
N GLY A 156 -4.02 -0.29 2.95
CA GLY A 156 -5.02 -1.32 3.15
C GLY A 156 -5.02 -2.37 2.04
N LEU A 157 -5.18 -1.96 0.77
CA LEU A 157 -5.24 -2.87 -0.37
C LEU A 157 -3.89 -3.54 -0.66
N MET A 158 -2.77 -2.84 -0.45
CA MET A 158 -1.44 -3.43 -0.65
C MET A 158 -1.11 -4.46 0.43
N ALA A 159 -1.64 -4.31 1.65
CA ALA A 159 -1.51 -5.31 2.70
C ALA A 159 -2.24 -6.63 2.40
N LEU A 160 -3.30 -6.63 1.56
CA LEU A 160 -3.97 -7.87 1.16
C LEU A 160 -3.15 -8.59 0.07
N ASP A 161 -2.67 -9.79 0.40
CA ASP A 161 -2.04 -10.71 -0.54
C ASP A 161 -3.11 -11.34 -1.46
N PRO A 162 -2.94 -11.35 -2.80
CA PRO A 162 -3.80 -12.11 -3.71
C PRO A 162 -4.11 -13.55 -3.28
N VAL A 163 -3.16 -14.25 -2.64
CA VAL A 163 -3.36 -15.63 -2.17
C VAL A 163 -4.26 -15.68 -0.95
N GLU A 164 -4.01 -14.83 0.05
CA GLU A 164 -4.87 -14.70 1.22
C GLU A 164 -6.29 -14.34 0.80
N LEU A 165 -6.43 -13.43 -0.18
CA LEU A 165 -7.71 -13.04 -0.73
C LEU A 165 -8.44 -14.25 -1.35
N ARG A 166 -7.73 -15.13 -2.07
CA ARG A 166 -8.30 -16.36 -2.63
C ARG A 166 -8.68 -17.38 -1.56
N ILE A 167 -7.92 -17.47 -0.47
CA ILE A 167 -8.28 -18.29 0.70
C ILE A 167 -9.58 -17.76 1.33
N VAL A 168 -9.68 -16.45 1.56
CA VAL A 168 -10.89 -15.80 2.09
C VAL A 168 -12.10 -15.98 1.16
N GLN A 169 -11.91 -16.01 -0.16
CA GLN A 169 -12.98 -16.30 -1.11
C GLN A 169 -13.56 -17.72 -0.99
N ASN A 170 -12.75 -18.69 -0.56
CA ASN A 170 -13.17 -20.09 -0.43
C ASN A 170 -13.67 -20.41 0.99
N CYS A 171 -13.00 -19.88 2.01
CA CYS A 171 -13.23 -20.25 3.41
C CYS A 171 -13.98 -19.19 4.22
N GLY A 172 -13.96 -17.91 3.83
CA GLY A 172 -14.54 -16.81 4.62
C GLY A 172 -16.06 -16.79 4.68
N THR A 173 -16.64 -15.83 5.40
CA THR A 173 -18.09 -15.62 5.48
C THR A 173 -18.68 -15.16 4.13
N GLN A 174 -20.00 -15.30 3.91
CA GLN A 174 -20.61 -14.85 2.65
C GLN A 174 -20.30 -13.38 2.30
N LYS A 175 -20.20 -12.50 3.31
CA LYS A 175 -19.87 -11.08 3.10
C LYS A 175 -18.42 -10.91 2.66
N GLU A 176 -17.48 -11.54 3.36
CA GLU A 176 -16.05 -11.50 3.06
C GLU A 176 -15.74 -12.09 1.68
N ARG A 177 -16.40 -13.20 1.31
CA ARG A 177 -16.27 -13.80 -0.03
C ARG A 177 -16.65 -12.81 -1.14
N ARG A 178 -17.74 -12.05 -0.95
CA ARG A 178 -18.17 -11.02 -1.92
C ARG A 178 -17.16 -9.87 -2.00
N TYR A 179 -16.63 -9.42 -0.87
CA TYR A 179 -15.61 -8.36 -0.81
C TYR A 179 -14.31 -8.79 -1.49
N ALA A 180 -13.82 -9.98 -1.16
CA ALA A 180 -12.61 -10.55 -1.73
C ALA A 180 -12.71 -10.73 -3.25
N ARG A 181 -13.86 -11.18 -3.78
CA ARG A 181 -14.11 -11.28 -5.24
C ARG A 181 -14.10 -9.93 -5.96
N LYS A 182 -14.55 -8.87 -5.31
CA LYS A 182 -14.55 -7.52 -5.89
C LYS A 182 -13.14 -6.92 -5.99
N ILE A 183 -12.29 -7.20 -4.99
CA ILE A 183 -10.95 -6.61 -4.85
C ILE A 183 -9.90 -7.37 -5.68
N GLU A 184 -9.99 -8.70 -5.79
CA GLU A 184 -9.01 -9.56 -6.47
C GLU A 184 -8.57 -9.05 -7.85
N PRO A 185 -9.46 -8.69 -8.79
CA PRO A 185 -9.02 -8.29 -10.13
C PRO A 185 -8.18 -7.01 -10.14
N ILE A 186 -8.38 -6.13 -9.16
CA ILE A 186 -7.63 -4.88 -9.03
C ILE A 186 -6.27 -5.15 -8.38
N ARG A 187 -6.24 -5.92 -7.28
CA ARG A 187 -4.98 -6.27 -6.60
C ARG A 187 -4.08 -7.13 -7.48
N ARG A 188 -4.65 -7.89 -8.43
CA ARG A 188 -3.87 -8.62 -9.45
C ARG A 188 -3.04 -7.71 -10.37
N LYS A 189 -3.32 -6.42 -10.40
CA LYS A 189 -2.49 -5.41 -11.08
C LYS A 189 -1.89 -4.48 -10.02
N GLY A 190 -1.13 -5.05 -9.09
CA GLY A 190 -0.65 -4.35 -7.88
C GLY A 190 0.15 -3.09 -8.20
N ASN A 191 1.18 -3.18 -9.05
CA ASN A 191 1.94 -2.01 -9.52
C ASN A 191 1.07 -0.89 -10.12
N TYR A 192 0.07 -1.24 -10.94
CA TYR A 192 -0.84 -0.24 -11.52
C TYR A 192 -1.77 0.39 -10.47
N LEU A 193 -2.29 -0.41 -9.54
CA LEU A 193 -3.08 0.06 -8.40
C LEU A 193 -2.25 0.99 -7.50
N LEU A 194 -1.03 0.59 -7.17
CA LEU A 194 -0.07 1.36 -6.37
C LEU A 194 0.22 2.72 -7.01
N CYS A 195 0.62 2.75 -8.29
CA CYS A 195 0.88 4.00 -8.99
C CYS A 195 -0.36 4.91 -9.06
N SER A 196 -1.54 4.34 -9.31
CA SER A 196 -2.79 5.12 -9.41
C SER A 196 -3.19 5.74 -8.06
N LEU A 197 -3.10 4.99 -6.97
CA LEU A 197 -3.44 5.47 -5.63
C LEU A 197 -2.41 6.49 -5.11
N LEU A 198 -1.11 6.26 -5.36
CA LEU A 198 -0.06 7.22 -4.99
C LEU A 198 -0.21 8.54 -5.74
N LEU A 199 -0.44 8.51 -7.06
CA LEU A 199 -0.69 9.72 -7.84
C LEU A 199 -1.95 10.46 -7.36
N GLY A 200 -3.03 9.72 -7.06
CA GLY A 200 -4.25 10.28 -6.49
C GLY A 200 -3.99 10.96 -5.14
N ASN A 201 -3.25 10.31 -4.24
CA ASN A 201 -2.90 10.85 -2.94
C ASN A 201 -2.09 12.16 -3.06
N VAL A 202 -1.04 12.16 -3.88
CA VAL A 202 -0.21 13.34 -4.12
C VAL A 202 -1.04 14.49 -4.73
N LEU A 203 -1.89 14.19 -5.71
CA LEU A 203 -2.74 15.20 -6.36
C LEU A 203 -3.75 15.82 -5.39
N VAL A 204 -4.39 15.01 -4.54
CA VAL A 204 -5.34 15.52 -3.54
C VAL A 204 -4.63 16.30 -2.44
N ASN A 205 -3.50 15.80 -1.94
CA ASN A 205 -2.74 16.47 -0.88
C ASN A 205 -2.22 17.83 -1.35
N THR A 206 -1.63 17.90 -2.56
CA THR A 206 -1.17 19.17 -3.12
C THR A 206 -2.30 20.16 -3.37
N SER A 207 -3.46 19.69 -3.88
CA SER A 207 -4.65 20.54 -4.06
C SER A 207 -5.19 21.06 -2.72
N LEU A 208 -5.21 20.22 -1.69
CA LEU A 208 -5.65 20.57 -0.34
C LEU A 208 -4.73 21.62 0.30
N THR A 209 -3.41 21.47 0.18
CA THR A 209 -2.44 22.47 0.66
C THR A 209 -2.66 23.83 0.01
N ILE A 210 -2.78 23.88 -1.33
CA ILE A 210 -3.01 25.13 -2.07
C ILE A 210 -4.33 25.79 -1.63
N LEU A 211 -5.38 25.01 -1.40
CA LEU A 211 -6.66 25.56 -0.92
C LEU A 211 -6.58 26.07 0.52
N LEU A 212 -5.83 25.40 1.41
CA LEU A 212 -5.61 25.87 2.78
C LEU A 212 -4.80 27.17 2.83
N ASP A 213 -3.75 27.27 2.01
CA ASP A 213 -2.90 28.47 1.94
C ASP A 213 -3.71 29.72 1.54
N ASN A 214 -4.66 29.57 0.61
CA ASN A 214 -5.56 30.64 0.21
C ASN A 214 -6.56 31.06 1.31
N LEU A 215 -6.86 30.16 2.26
CA LEU A 215 -7.85 30.36 3.34
C LEU A 215 -7.23 31.04 4.56
N ILE A 216 -6.05 30.55 4.97
CA ILE A 216 -5.35 30.97 6.20
C ILE A 216 -4.48 32.21 5.94
N GLY A 217 -4.08 32.43 4.68
CA GLY A 217 -3.18 33.49 4.25
C GLY A 217 -1.72 33.01 4.19
N SER A 218 -0.91 33.64 3.35
CA SER A 218 0.49 33.25 3.15
C SER A 218 1.31 33.46 4.43
N GLY A 219 1.83 32.38 5.01
CA GLY A 219 2.71 32.43 6.18
C GLY A 219 3.13 31.06 6.69
N ILE A 220 4.15 31.03 7.55
CA ILE A 220 4.68 29.78 8.16
C ILE A 220 3.58 29.03 8.93
N MET A 221 2.64 29.76 9.53
CA MET A 221 1.51 29.19 10.28
C MET A 221 0.50 28.47 9.37
N ALA A 222 0.34 28.89 8.11
CA ALA A 222 -0.52 28.20 7.14
C ALA A 222 0.10 26.88 6.67
N VAL A 223 1.41 26.87 6.43
CA VAL A 223 2.14 25.65 6.06
C VAL A 223 2.14 24.65 7.22
N ALA A 224 2.41 25.11 8.45
CA ALA A 224 2.39 24.25 9.63
C ALA A 224 1.00 23.65 9.89
N SER A 225 -0.04 24.48 9.86
CA SER A 225 -1.42 24.02 10.10
C SER A 225 -1.94 23.09 9.00
N SER A 226 -1.60 23.33 7.73
CA SER A 226 -1.98 22.41 6.64
C SER A 226 -1.28 21.06 6.77
N THR A 227 0.01 21.06 7.09
CA THR A 227 0.78 19.82 7.24
C THR A 227 0.24 18.95 8.38
N ILE A 228 -0.02 19.56 9.55
CA ILE A 228 -0.56 18.82 10.71
C ILE A 228 -1.93 18.21 10.40
N ASN A 229 -2.83 18.97 9.75
CA ASN A 229 -4.16 18.48 9.40
C ASN A 229 -4.09 17.31 8.41
N ILE A 230 -3.25 17.42 7.38
CA ILE A 230 -3.09 16.37 6.37
C ILE A 230 -2.50 15.10 7.00
N VAL A 231 -1.43 15.23 7.80
CA VAL A 231 -0.77 14.06 8.40
C VAL A 231 -1.70 13.33 9.36
N ILE A 232 -2.39 14.04 10.26
CA ILE A 232 -3.25 13.40 11.26
C ILE A 232 -4.52 12.85 10.62
N PHE A 233 -5.28 13.71 9.93
CA PHE A 233 -6.62 13.35 9.44
C PHE A 233 -6.63 12.76 8.02
N GLY A 234 -5.64 13.11 7.18
CA GLY A 234 -5.51 12.61 5.81
C GLY A 234 -4.62 11.37 5.68
N GLU A 235 -3.75 11.07 6.65
CA GLU A 235 -2.84 9.92 6.54
C GLU A 235 -2.96 8.97 7.73
N ILE A 236 -2.55 9.38 8.93
CA ILE A 236 -2.37 8.47 10.07
C ILE A 236 -3.68 7.80 10.48
N VAL A 237 -4.74 8.58 10.73
CA VAL A 237 -6.03 8.02 11.20
C VAL A 237 -6.67 7.10 10.15
N PRO A 238 -6.78 7.50 8.87
CA PRO A 238 -7.32 6.64 7.81
C PRO A 238 -6.49 5.38 7.56
N GLN A 239 -5.15 5.48 7.56
CA GLN A 239 -4.27 4.33 7.39
C GLN A 239 -4.42 3.32 8.53
N ALA A 240 -4.49 3.79 9.79
CA ALA A 240 -4.71 2.92 10.94
C ALA A 240 -6.05 2.15 10.84
N LEU A 241 -7.11 2.82 10.38
CA LEU A 241 -8.42 2.20 10.18
C LEU A 241 -8.39 1.17 9.04
N CYS A 242 -7.78 1.51 7.91
CA CYS A 242 -7.68 0.65 6.74
C CYS A 242 -6.73 -0.53 6.95
N SER A 243 -5.72 -0.41 7.82
CA SER A 243 -4.85 -1.52 8.21
C SER A 243 -5.63 -2.62 8.93
N ARG A 244 -6.61 -2.26 9.78
CA ARG A 244 -7.44 -3.25 10.50
C ARG A 244 -8.65 -3.74 9.70
N HIS A 245 -9.27 -2.88 8.90
CA HIS A 245 -10.51 -3.18 8.18
C HIS A 245 -10.36 -3.09 6.65
N GLY A 246 -9.17 -3.39 6.12
CA GLY A 246 -8.81 -3.20 4.71
C GLY A 246 -9.75 -3.90 3.73
N LEU A 247 -10.17 -5.12 4.04
CA LEU A 247 -11.10 -5.89 3.19
C LEU A 247 -12.47 -5.20 3.06
N ALA A 248 -13.03 -4.70 4.16
CA ALA A 248 -14.35 -4.05 4.18
C ALA A 248 -14.30 -2.66 3.53
N VAL A 249 -13.30 -1.85 3.90
CA VAL A 249 -13.12 -0.49 3.37
C VAL A 249 -12.81 -0.54 1.88
N GLY A 250 -11.88 -1.42 1.46
CA GLY A 250 -11.52 -1.62 0.06
C GLY A 250 -12.68 -2.07 -0.82
N ALA A 251 -13.55 -2.94 -0.31
CA ALA A 251 -14.68 -3.45 -1.08
C ALA A 251 -15.80 -2.41 -1.23
N ASN A 252 -16.03 -1.57 -0.21
CA ASN A 252 -17.02 -0.50 -0.27
C ASN A 252 -16.56 0.66 -1.16
N THR A 253 -15.27 0.98 -1.15
CA THR A 253 -14.68 2.07 -1.95
C THR A 253 -14.25 1.64 -3.35
N ILE A 254 -14.50 0.38 -3.74
CA ILE A 254 -14.03 -0.19 -5.01
C ILE A 254 -14.44 0.61 -6.25
N ILE A 255 -15.63 1.21 -6.24
CA ILE A 255 -16.14 2.05 -7.33
C ILE A 255 -15.32 3.34 -7.44
N LEU A 256 -15.02 3.97 -6.32
CA LEU A 256 -14.18 5.16 -6.25
C LEU A 256 -12.76 4.84 -6.74
N THR A 257 -12.18 3.73 -6.27
CA THR A 257 -10.85 3.28 -6.69
C THR A 257 -10.79 3.02 -8.20
N LYS A 258 -11.80 2.37 -8.78
CA LYS A 258 -11.88 2.15 -10.23
C LYS A 258 -12.00 3.45 -11.02
N LEU A 259 -12.81 4.39 -10.54
CA LEU A 259 -12.94 5.71 -11.17
C LEU A 259 -11.59 6.44 -11.21
N PHE A 260 -10.84 6.42 -10.10
CA PHE A 260 -9.54 7.09 -10.03
C PHE A 260 -8.45 6.36 -10.81
N MET A 261 -8.44 5.04 -10.84
CA MET A 261 -7.56 4.29 -11.74
C MET A 261 -7.82 4.65 -13.21
N LEU A 262 -9.11 4.77 -13.59
CA LEU A 262 -9.46 5.19 -14.95
C LEU A 262 -9.02 6.64 -15.24
N LEU A 263 -9.21 7.56 -14.29
CA LEU A 263 -8.82 8.96 -14.43
C LEU A 263 -7.29 9.12 -14.53
N THR A 264 -6.54 8.38 -13.72
CA THR A 264 -5.07 8.42 -13.70
C THR A 264 -4.43 7.52 -14.77
N PHE A 265 -5.23 6.72 -15.48
CA PHE A 265 -4.79 5.76 -16.51
C PHE A 265 -3.71 6.29 -17.48
N PRO A 266 -3.84 7.48 -18.12
CA PRO A 266 -2.84 7.93 -19.08
C PRO A 266 -1.44 8.13 -18.46
N LEU A 267 -1.37 8.40 -17.16
CA LEU A 267 -0.11 8.60 -16.43
C LEU A 267 0.33 7.34 -15.69
N SER A 268 -0.59 6.65 -14.99
CA SER A 268 -0.25 5.49 -14.16
C SER A 268 0.08 4.24 -14.97
N PHE A 269 -0.52 4.06 -16.16
CA PHE A 269 -0.25 2.91 -17.02
C PHE A 269 1.21 2.83 -17.49
N PRO A 270 1.81 3.86 -18.12
CA PRO A 270 3.21 3.79 -18.56
C PRO A 270 4.18 3.63 -17.39
N ILE A 271 3.94 4.30 -16.26
CA ILE A 271 4.77 4.17 -15.05
C ILE A 271 4.70 2.74 -14.51
N SER A 272 3.51 2.16 -14.44
CA SER A 272 3.35 0.77 -13.96
C SER A 272 4.03 -0.25 -14.87
N LYS A 273 3.98 -0.05 -16.20
CA LYS A 273 4.66 -0.92 -17.17
C LYS A 273 6.19 -0.79 -17.07
N LEU A 274 6.69 0.41 -16.77
CA LEU A 274 8.11 0.64 -16.52
C LEU A 274 8.56 -0.08 -15.24
N LEU A 275 7.76 0.01 -14.17
CA LEU A 275 7.99 -0.75 -12.92
C LEU A 275 7.98 -2.26 -13.18
N ASP A 276 6.99 -2.78 -13.90
CA ASP A 276 6.89 -4.20 -14.26
C ASP A 276 8.10 -4.68 -15.05
N PHE A 277 8.69 -3.82 -15.89
CA PHE A 277 9.88 -4.12 -16.67
C PHE A 277 11.15 -4.18 -15.80
N PHE A 278 11.32 -3.25 -14.85
CA PHE A 278 12.52 -3.20 -14.00
C PHE A 278 12.48 -4.15 -12.81
N LEU A 279 11.33 -4.28 -12.14
CA LEU A 279 11.17 -5.04 -10.90
C LEU A 279 10.62 -6.47 -11.14
N GLY A 280 10.06 -6.75 -12.33
CA GLY A 280 9.35 -7.99 -12.61
C GLY A 280 7.91 -7.99 -12.08
N GLN A 281 7.10 -8.97 -12.51
CA GLN A 281 5.70 -9.07 -12.08
C GLN A 281 5.59 -9.44 -10.59
N GLU A 282 4.92 -8.58 -9.82
CA GLU A 282 4.67 -8.69 -8.36
C GLU A 282 4.02 -10.04 -7.93
N ILE A 283 3.40 -10.79 -8.85
CA ILE A 283 2.55 -11.97 -8.54
C ILE A 283 3.17 -13.29 -9.03
N ARG A 284 4.50 -13.38 -9.18
CA ARG A 284 5.17 -14.64 -9.51
C ARG A 284 5.91 -15.26 -8.33
N THR A 285 5.35 -15.17 -7.13
CA THR A 285 5.74 -16.06 -6.03
C THR A 285 5.04 -17.40 -6.24
N VAL A 286 5.63 -18.26 -7.05
CA VAL A 286 5.31 -19.69 -7.00
C VAL A 286 5.59 -20.12 -5.56
N TYR A 287 4.56 -20.47 -4.80
CA TYR A 287 4.75 -20.91 -3.42
C TYR A 287 5.48 -22.25 -3.48
N ASN A 288 6.78 -22.21 -3.19
CA ASN A 288 7.55 -23.43 -3.04
C ASN A 288 7.01 -24.22 -1.84
N ARG A 289 7.17 -25.54 -1.87
CA ARG A 289 6.68 -26.42 -0.82
C ARG A 289 7.25 -26.05 0.57
N GLU A 290 8.50 -25.60 0.61
CA GLU A 290 9.16 -25.08 1.81
C GLU A 290 8.42 -23.89 2.41
N LYS A 291 7.95 -22.95 1.58
CA LYS A 291 7.20 -21.77 2.03
C LYS A 291 5.83 -22.17 2.60
N LEU A 292 5.17 -23.17 2.01
CA LEU A 292 3.91 -23.71 2.53
C LEU A 292 4.12 -24.38 3.89
N MET A 293 5.21 -25.15 4.05
CA MET A 293 5.59 -25.74 5.34
C MET A 293 5.84 -24.68 6.40
N GLU A 294 6.56 -23.62 6.05
CA GLU A 294 6.87 -22.54 6.98
C GLU A 294 5.60 -21.80 7.41
N MET A 295 4.67 -21.54 6.48
CA MET A 295 3.37 -20.94 6.80
C MET A 295 2.56 -21.82 7.76
N LEU A 296 2.58 -23.15 7.59
CA LEU A 296 1.90 -24.08 8.52
C LEU A 296 2.53 -24.03 9.92
N LYS A 297 3.87 -24.07 10.02
CA LYS A 297 4.58 -23.96 11.31
C LYS A 297 4.32 -22.65 12.04
N VAL A 298 4.30 -21.53 11.31
CA VAL A 298 4.01 -20.20 11.90
C VAL A 298 2.56 -20.08 12.39
N THR A 299 1.64 -20.89 11.86
CA THR A 299 0.22 -20.90 12.24
C THR A 299 -0.07 -21.79 13.46
N GLU A 300 0.86 -22.69 13.82
CA GLU A 300 0.76 -23.66 14.92
C GLU A 300 0.39 -23.07 16.30
N PRO A 301 0.84 -21.86 16.71
CA PRO A 301 0.46 -21.29 18.00
C PRO A 301 -0.88 -20.52 18.01
N TYR A 302 -1.48 -20.21 16.85
CA TYR A 302 -2.64 -19.31 16.75
C TYR A 302 -3.96 -19.99 16.41
N ASN A 303 -3.93 -21.21 15.87
CA ASN A 303 -5.14 -21.97 15.55
C ASN A 303 -5.28 -23.15 16.50
N ASP A 304 -6.51 -23.38 16.97
CA ASP A 304 -6.99 -24.57 17.69
C ASP A 304 -6.94 -25.85 16.84
N LEU A 305 -6.13 -25.87 15.78
CA LEU A 305 -5.82 -27.07 15.04
C LEU A 305 -5.05 -27.98 15.99
N VAL A 306 -5.61 -29.17 16.23
CA VAL A 306 -4.97 -30.19 17.06
C VAL A 306 -3.58 -30.42 16.49
N LYS A 307 -2.53 -30.27 17.29
CA LYS A 307 -1.13 -30.50 16.87
C LYS A 307 -0.96 -31.80 16.08
N GLU A 308 -1.78 -32.80 16.40
CA GLU A 308 -1.88 -34.09 15.71
C GLU A 308 -2.27 -33.94 14.24
N GLU A 309 -3.24 -33.10 13.88
CA GLU A 309 -3.65 -32.84 12.49
C GLU A 309 -2.55 -32.15 11.69
N LEU A 310 -1.86 -31.17 12.30
CA LEU A 310 -0.72 -30.51 11.68
C LEU A 310 0.44 -31.49 11.47
N ASN A 311 0.74 -32.34 12.45
CA ASN A 311 1.75 -33.40 12.32
C ASN A 311 1.38 -34.41 11.22
N MET A 312 0.10 -34.76 11.07
CA MET A 312 -0.36 -35.64 9.97
C MET A 312 -0.17 -34.98 8.60
N ILE A 313 -0.54 -33.70 8.44
CA ILE A 313 -0.34 -32.96 7.19
C ILE A 313 1.14 -32.82 6.87
N GLN A 314 1.94 -32.51 7.89
CA GLN A 314 3.39 -32.41 7.75
C GLN A 314 3.99 -33.75 7.29
N GLY A 315 3.62 -34.85 7.95
CA GLY A 315 4.06 -36.19 7.59
C GLY A 315 3.65 -36.60 6.17
N ALA A 316 2.42 -36.26 5.74
CA ALA A 316 1.94 -36.56 4.39
C ALA A 316 2.71 -35.81 3.30
N LEU A 317 3.05 -34.54 3.54
CA LEU A 317 3.92 -33.79 2.65
C LEU A 317 5.32 -34.43 2.64
N GLU A 318 5.94 -34.64 3.82
CA GLU A 318 7.28 -35.24 3.98
C GLU A 318 7.45 -36.59 3.28
N LEU A 319 6.39 -37.41 3.22
CA LEU A 319 6.37 -38.70 2.52
C LEU A 319 6.80 -38.60 1.05
N ARG A 320 6.49 -37.49 0.36
CA ARG A 320 6.86 -37.29 -1.06
C ARG A 320 8.32 -36.87 -1.28
N THR A 321 9.02 -36.48 -0.22
CA THR A 321 10.42 -36.03 -0.29
C THR A 321 11.38 -37.01 0.32
N LYS A 322 10.99 -37.65 1.43
CA LYS A 322 11.84 -38.62 2.11
C LYS A 322 12.04 -39.88 1.27
N THR A 323 13.22 -40.45 1.39
CA THR A 323 13.58 -41.74 0.79
C THR A 323 13.51 -42.86 1.82
N VAL A 324 13.64 -44.10 1.38
CA VAL A 324 13.73 -45.26 2.28
C VAL A 324 14.94 -45.14 3.20
N GLU A 325 16.06 -44.59 2.71
CA GLU A 325 17.27 -44.35 3.50
C GLU A 325 17.02 -43.50 4.76
N ASP A 326 16.14 -42.50 4.67
CA ASP A 326 15.83 -41.59 5.79
C ASP A 326 15.13 -42.27 6.98
N ILE A 327 14.51 -43.44 6.75
CA ILE A 327 13.68 -44.13 7.76
C ILE A 327 14.08 -45.59 8.00
N MET A 328 15.00 -46.15 7.21
CA MET A 328 15.38 -47.55 7.31
C MET A 328 16.11 -47.83 8.62
N THR A 329 15.88 -49.02 9.19
CA THR A 329 16.69 -49.54 10.29
C THR A 329 18.02 -50.03 9.73
N GLN A 330 19.14 -49.65 10.35
CA GLN A 330 20.46 -50.10 9.91
C GLN A 330 20.61 -51.60 10.13
N LEU A 331 21.33 -52.28 9.23
CA LEU A 331 21.50 -53.74 9.26
C LEU A 331 22.06 -54.25 10.59
N GLN A 332 22.96 -53.49 11.21
CA GLN A 332 23.58 -53.80 12.51
C GLN A 332 22.60 -53.80 13.69
N ASP A 333 21.51 -53.03 13.59
CA ASP A 333 20.47 -52.92 14.63
C ASP A 333 19.32 -53.91 14.38
N CYS A 334 19.41 -54.73 13.33
CA CYS A 334 18.39 -55.69 12.98
C CYS A 334 18.62 -57.02 13.71
N PHE A 335 17.59 -57.52 14.38
CA PHE A 335 17.58 -58.89 14.89
C PHE A 335 17.37 -59.86 13.73
N MET A 336 18.35 -60.74 13.51
CA MET A 336 18.37 -61.68 12.40
C MET A 336 18.74 -63.08 12.89
N ILE A 337 18.27 -64.09 12.18
CA ILE A 337 18.58 -65.49 12.47
C ILE A 337 19.29 -66.15 11.29
N ARG A 338 20.19 -67.09 11.58
CA ARG A 338 20.87 -67.85 10.54
C ARG A 338 19.95 -68.90 9.93
N SER A 339 20.12 -69.17 8.64
CA SER A 339 19.32 -70.19 7.92
C SER A 339 19.55 -71.63 8.40
N ASP A 340 20.70 -71.90 9.03
CA ASP A 340 21.08 -73.19 9.61
C ASP A 340 20.75 -73.32 11.09
N ALA A 341 20.07 -72.32 11.68
CA ALA A 341 19.60 -72.39 13.06
C ALA A 341 18.58 -73.52 13.25
N ILE A 342 18.65 -74.16 14.41
CA ILE A 342 17.69 -75.17 14.86
C ILE A 342 16.71 -74.47 15.80
N LEU A 343 15.42 -74.69 15.59
CA LEU A 343 14.34 -74.15 16.42
C LEU A 343 14.20 -74.99 17.70
N ASP A 344 15.17 -74.85 18.58
CA ASP A 344 15.16 -75.39 19.93
C ASP A 344 14.48 -74.43 20.92
N PHE A 345 14.30 -74.88 22.17
CA PHE A 345 13.68 -74.05 23.22
C PHE A 345 14.41 -72.70 23.40
N ASN A 346 15.74 -72.65 23.28
CA ASN A 346 16.53 -71.44 23.48
C ASN A 346 16.32 -70.42 22.36
N THR A 347 16.45 -70.85 21.10
CA THR A 347 16.24 -69.99 19.94
C THR A 347 14.79 -69.55 19.80
N MET A 348 13.82 -70.42 20.09
CA MET A 348 12.41 -70.03 20.14
C MET A 348 12.14 -69.01 21.25
N SER A 349 12.76 -69.18 22.43
CA SER A 349 12.68 -68.19 23.50
C SER A 349 13.29 -66.84 23.09
N GLU A 350 14.46 -66.85 22.45
CA GLU A 350 15.12 -65.64 21.94
C GLU A 350 14.27 -64.90 20.91
N ILE A 351 13.65 -65.64 19.98
CA ILE A 351 12.72 -65.11 18.98
C ILE A 351 11.52 -64.44 19.67
N MET A 352 10.93 -65.11 20.67
CA MET A 352 9.76 -64.59 21.38
C MET A 352 10.09 -63.39 22.27
N GLU A 353 11.25 -63.40 22.93
CA GLU A 353 11.77 -62.28 23.74
C GLU A 353 12.07 -61.05 22.88
N SER A 354 12.51 -61.24 21.62
CA SER A 354 12.75 -60.12 20.70
C SER A 354 11.49 -59.29 20.40
N GLY A 355 10.30 -59.90 20.50
CA GLY A 355 9.01 -59.24 20.25
C GLY A 355 8.75 -58.85 18.78
N TYR A 356 9.62 -59.25 17.85
CA TYR A 356 9.48 -58.92 16.43
C TYR A 356 8.63 -59.93 15.66
N THR A 357 7.69 -59.45 14.83
CA THR A 357 6.80 -60.34 14.07
C THR A 357 7.42 -60.92 12.79
N ARG A 358 8.41 -60.23 12.21
CA ARG A 358 9.10 -60.61 10.98
C ARG A 358 10.60 -60.57 11.23
N ILE A 359 11.27 -61.70 11.03
CA ILE A 359 12.69 -61.87 11.32
C ILE A 359 13.39 -62.29 10.02
N PRO A 360 14.35 -61.52 9.52
CA PRO A 360 15.14 -61.88 8.35
C PRO A 360 16.02 -63.09 8.64
N VAL A 361 16.12 -63.97 7.65
CA VAL A 361 16.96 -65.16 7.68
C VAL A 361 18.10 -64.97 6.70
N TYR A 362 19.33 -65.01 7.21
CA TYR A 362 20.54 -64.83 6.40
C TYR A 362 21.32 -66.14 6.23
N GLU A 363 22.09 -66.23 5.15
CA GLU A 363 22.97 -67.37 4.85
C GLU A 363 24.41 -66.87 4.72
N ASP A 364 25.32 -67.47 5.49
CA ASP A 364 26.74 -67.12 5.62
C ASP A 364 27.01 -65.72 6.21
N GLU A 365 26.65 -64.66 5.50
CA GLU A 365 26.85 -63.26 5.91
C GLU A 365 25.51 -62.55 6.18
N GLN A 366 25.50 -61.61 7.14
CA GLN A 366 24.30 -60.80 7.48
C GLN A 366 23.81 -59.92 6.32
N SER A 367 24.70 -59.61 5.37
CA SER A 367 24.39 -58.90 4.12
C SER A 367 23.52 -59.75 3.16
N ASN A 368 23.58 -61.07 3.29
CA ASN A 368 22.93 -62.03 2.40
C ASN A 368 21.64 -62.58 2.99
N ILE A 369 20.57 -61.78 2.94
CA ILE A 369 19.23 -62.19 3.39
C ILE A 369 18.54 -63.02 2.30
N VAL A 370 18.21 -64.26 2.64
CA VAL A 370 17.61 -65.25 1.72
C VAL A 370 16.10 -65.37 1.94
N ASP A 371 15.65 -65.30 3.20
CA ASP A 371 14.26 -65.59 3.58
C ASP A 371 13.76 -64.66 4.70
N ILE A 372 12.46 -64.67 4.96
CA ILE A 372 11.84 -63.98 6.11
C ILE A 372 11.00 -64.98 6.90
N LEU A 373 11.31 -65.14 8.19
CA LEU A 373 10.53 -65.92 9.14
C LEU A 373 9.42 -65.05 9.75
N TYR A 374 8.19 -65.54 9.75
CA TYR A 374 7.10 -64.92 10.51
C TYR A 374 6.88 -65.71 11.80
N VAL A 375 6.78 -65.02 12.93
CA VAL A 375 6.59 -65.69 14.24
C VAL A 375 5.31 -66.53 14.29
N LYS A 376 4.27 -66.15 13.54
CA LYS A 376 3.03 -66.94 13.44
C LYS A 376 3.23 -68.32 12.79
N ASP A 377 4.28 -68.50 12.00
CA ASP A 377 4.57 -69.78 11.32
C ASP A 377 5.16 -70.80 12.30
N LEU A 378 5.70 -70.30 13.42
CA LEU A 378 6.18 -71.11 14.55
C LEU A 378 5.03 -71.63 15.44
N ALA A 379 3.77 -71.25 15.18
CA ALA A 379 2.64 -71.63 16.03
C ALA A 379 2.37 -73.14 16.09
N PHE A 380 2.80 -73.89 15.08
CA PHE A 380 2.67 -75.36 15.01
C PHE A 380 4.02 -76.08 15.12
N VAL A 381 5.08 -75.35 15.50
CA VAL A 381 6.42 -75.92 15.68
C VAL A 381 6.60 -76.23 17.15
N ASP A 382 6.82 -77.51 17.46
CA ASP A 382 7.16 -77.93 18.81
C ASP A 382 8.67 -77.72 19.03
N PRO A 383 9.11 -76.97 20.07
CA PRO A 383 10.53 -76.84 20.40
C PRO A 383 11.21 -78.17 20.75
N ASP A 384 10.45 -79.19 21.19
CA ASP A 384 11.00 -80.51 21.52
C ASP A 384 11.47 -81.27 20.26
N ASP A 385 10.89 -80.96 19.09
CA ASP A 385 11.23 -81.60 17.81
C ASP A 385 12.56 -81.12 17.22
N CYS A 386 13.17 -80.05 17.76
CA CYS A 386 14.42 -79.46 17.28
C CYS A 386 14.42 -79.26 15.75
N THR A 387 13.33 -78.74 15.20
CA THR A 387 13.18 -78.64 13.74
C THR A 387 14.16 -77.61 13.15
N PRO A 388 14.86 -77.92 12.05
CA PRO A 388 15.74 -76.95 11.41
C PRO A 388 14.92 -75.84 10.74
N LEU A 389 15.32 -74.59 10.95
CA LEU A 389 14.61 -73.41 10.43
C LEU A 389 14.43 -73.47 8.90
N LYS A 390 15.42 -74.01 8.19
CA LYS A 390 15.40 -74.19 6.73
C LYS A 390 14.18 -74.99 6.23
N THR A 391 13.62 -75.89 7.04
CA THR A 391 12.40 -76.64 6.69
C THR A 391 11.17 -75.73 6.73
N ILE A 392 11.07 -74.90 7.76
CA ILE A 392 9.96 -73.95 7.94
C ILE A 392 10.01 -72.88 6.85
N THR A 393 11.19 -72.29 6.60
CA THR A 393 11.33 -71.23 5.59
C THR A 393 11.03 -71.78 4.18
N ARG A 394 11.49 -72.99 3.84
CA ARG A 394 11.15 -73.64 2.56
C ARG A 394 9.68 -73.99 2.44
N PHE A 395 9.02 -74.38 3.53
CA PHE A 395 7.60 -74.74 3.51
C PHE A 395 6.71 -73.52 3.25
N TYR A 396 6.94 -72.41 3.96
CA TYR A 396 6.13 -71.21 3.82
C TYR A 396 6.58 -70.29 2.68
N ASN A 397 7.88 -70.30 2.34
CA ASN A 397 8.51 -69.59 1.22
C ASN A 397 7.98 -68.16 1.03
N HIS A 398 8.20 -67.33 2.05
CA HIS A 398 7.69 -65.96 2.02
C HIS A 398 8.49 -65.10 1.05
N PRO A 399 7.82 -64.35 0.15
CA PRO A 399 8.55 -63.53 -0.81
C PRO A 399 9.23 -62.35 -0.11
N VAL A 400 10.54 -62.20 -0.35
CA VAL A 400 11.35 -61.06 0.08
C VAL A 400 11.19 -59.92 -0.93
N HIS A 401 10.87 -58.72 -0.43
CA HIS A 401 10.72 -57.53 -1.26
C HIS A 401 11.97 -56.65 -1.13
N PHE A 402 12.78 -56.59 -2.17
CA PHE A 402 13.96 -55.74 -2.25
C PHE A 402 13.58 -54.36 -2.80
N VAL A 403 14.11 -53.31 -2.18
CA VAL A 403 13.88 -51.91 -2.56
C VAL A 403 15.22 -51.17 -2.47
N PHE A 404 15.43 -50.22 -3.38
CA PHE A 404 16.63 -49.38 -3.38
C PHE A 404 16.52 -48.24 -2.35
N HIS A 405 17.65 -47.80 -1.81
CA HIS A 405 17.73 -46.74 -0.79
C HIS A 405 17.15 -45.40 -1.26
N ASP A 406 17.27 -45.09 -2.55
CA ASP A 406 16.78 -43.87 -3.21
C ASP A 406 15.26 -43.87 -3.49
N THR A 407 14.59 -45.00 -3.24
CA THR A 407 13.16 -45.11 -3.48
C THR A 407 12.39 -44.17 -2.55
N LYS A 408 11.40 -43.45 -3.09
CA LYS A 408 10.59 -42.54 -2.30
C LYS A 408 9.54 -43.24 -1.46
N LEU A 409 9.23 -42.67 -0.30
CA LEU A 409 8.28 -43.26 0.64
C LEU A 409 6.83 -43.31 0.11
N ASP A 410 6.45 -42.41 -0.79
CA ASP A 410 5.11 -42.43 -1.40
C ASP A 410 4.93 -43.63 -2.33
N ALA A 411 5.90 -43.89 -3.21
CA ALA A 411 5.92 -45.09 -4.05
C ALA A 411 5.99 -46.38 -3.23
N MET A 412 6.80 -46.38 -2.18
CA MET A 412 6.95 -47.53 -1.28
C MET A 412 5.68 -47.81 -0.47
N LEU A 413 4.97 -46.77 -0.01
CA LEU A 413 3.67 -46.91 0.65
C LEU A 413 2.61 -47.50 -0.31
N GLU A 414 2.62 -47.11 -1.58
CA GLU A 414 1.73 -47.70 -2.59
C GLU A 414 2.01 -49.19 -2.81
N GLU A 415 3.29 -49.59 -2.92
CA GLU A 415 3.68 -51.00 -3.03
C GLU A 415 3.22 -51.81 -1.81
N PHE A 416 3.32 -51.26 -0.60
CA PHE A 416 2.79 -51.92 0.59
C PHE A 416 1.28 -52.11 0.58
N LYS A 417 0.53 -51.10 0.12
CA LYS A 417 -0.92 -51.19 -0.01
C LYS A 417 -1.31 -52.30 -1.00
N LYS A 418 -0.60 -52.41 -2.13
CA LYS A 418 -0.82 -53.47 -3.12
C LYS A 418 -0.46 -54.85 -2.58
N GLY A 419 0.67 -54.99 -1.88
CA GLY A 419 1.10 -56.25 -1.28
C GLY A 419 0.14 -56.76 -0.20
N LYS A 420 -0.51 -55.86 0.55
CA LYS A 420 -1.52 -56.21 1.56
C LYS A 420 -2.85 -56.63 0.94
N ALA A 421 -3.28 -55.99 -0.14
CA ALA A 421 -4.52 -56.34 -0.86
C ALA A 421 -4.50 -57.78 -1.43
N ARG A 422 -3.32 -58.33 -1.75
CA ARG A 422 -3.18 -59.73 -2.19
C ARG A 422 -3.26 -60.75 -1.04
N ARG A 423 -3.14 -60.33 0.22
CA ARG A 423 -3.16 -61.20 1.42
C ARG A 423 -4.34 -60.99 2.37
N SER A 424 -5.23 -60.03 2.12
CA SER A 424 -6.34 -59.72 3.02
C SER A 424 -7.70 -60.24 2.51
N SER A 425 -8.07 -61.45 2.92
CA SER A 425 -9.47 -61.84 3.21
C SER A 425 -9.69 -61.81 4.74
N PRO A 426 -10.93 -61.62 5.22
CA PRO A 426 -11.20 -60.65 6.29
C PRO A 426 -11.33 -61.31 7.66
N LEU A 427 -10.34 -61.15 8.54
CA LEU A 427 -10.49 -61.28 10.00
C LEU A 427 -9.19 -60.86 10.68
N HIS A 428 -9.04 -59.56 10.94
CA HIS A 428 -8.74 -59.00 12.27
C HIS A 428 -8.35 -57.52 12.13
N SER A 429 -9.27 -56.68 12.55
CA SER A 429 -9.06 -55.31 12.94
C SER A 429 -8.35 -55.29 14.30
N LEU A 430 -7.06 -54.98 14.33
CA LEU A 430 -6.42 -54.36 15.50
C LEU A 430 -5.10 -53.74 15.04
N TRP A 431 -5.11 -52.41 14.98
CA TRP A 431 -3.92 -51.58 14.92
C TRP A 431 -3.06 -51.88 16.15
N HIS A 432 -2.05 -52.72 16.03
CA HIS A 432 -1.07 -52.91 17.10
C HIS A 432 0.35 -52.86 16.55
N ARG A 433 0.98 -51.73 16.89
CA ARG A 433 2.34 -51.54 17.41
C ARG A 433 3.50 -52.20 16.66
N LEU A 434 4.44 -51.32 16.29
CA LEU A 434 5.84 -51.59 15.98
C LEU A 434 6.03 -52.50 14.76
N TYR A 435 6.01 -51.89 13.57
CA TYR A 435 6.64 -52.47 12.39
C TYR A 435 8.15 -52.20 12.50
N PRO A 436 9.01 -53.20 12.70
CA PRO A 436 10.42 -53.07 12.34
C PRO A 436 10.44 -53.19 10.82
N TRP A 437 10.68 -52.08 10.14
CA TRP A 437 10.76 -52.03 8.68
C TRP A 437 12.09 -52.63 8.25
N LEU A 438 12.15 -53.95 8.19
CA LEU A 438 13.31 -54.64 7.66
C LEU A 438 13.18 -54.74 6.15
N PHE A 439 13.70 -53.70 5.49
CA PHE A 439 14.12 -53.80 4.10
C PHE A 439 15.56 -54.26 4.07
N CYS A 440 15.81 -55.33 3.33
CA CYS A 440 17.15 -55.64 2.91
C CYS A 440 17.50 -54.67 1.77
N VAL A 441 18.20 -53.59 2.10
CA VAL A 441 18.74 -52.66 1.10
C VAL A 441 19.95 -53.34 0.48
N ARG A 442 19.97 -53.41 -0.85
CA ARG A 442 21.10 -53.93 -1.62
C ARG A 442 21.97 -52.81 -2.14
#